data_AF-B1W1N5-F1
#
_entry.id   AF-B1W1N5-F1
#
_cell.length_a   1.000
_cell.length_b   1.000
_cell.length_c   1.000
_cell.angle_alpha   90.00
_cell.angle_beta   90.00
_cell.angle_gamma   90.00
#
_symmetry.space_group_name_H-M   'P 1'
#
loop_
_entity.id
_entity.type
_entity.pdbx_description
1 polymer ?
#
loop_
_entity_poly.entity_id
_entity_poly.type
_entity_poly.pdbx_seq_one_letter_code
_entity_poly.pdbx_strand_id
1 'polypeptide(L)'
;MMAQSLSSFTDLIRSAERSAVHLEMRDVYAVPNENEQFAAWRQGHQLDPDDRDSWWRPWLDVVQEITAKGVRIRRARIAGARTAPSDSDIRAWCEACGAGDQATDQIGLR
;
A
#
# COMPACT_ATOMS: atom_id res chain seq x y z
N MET A 1 -17.92 7.78 -17.96
CA MET A 1 -18.51 7.18 -16.75
C MET A 1 -18.48 5.67 -16.96
N MET A 2 -17.57 4.94 -16.30
CA MET A 2 -17.66 3.52 -15.90
C MET A 2 -16.27 3.05 -15.43
N ALA A 3 -16.05 3.08 -14.11
CA ALA A 3 -15.02 2.30 -13.42
C ALA A 3 -15.39 2.22 -11.93
N GLN A 4 -16.54 1.61 -11.62
CA GLN A 4 -16.90 1.28 -10.25
C GLN A 4 -17.54 -0.12 -10.21
N SER A 5 -16.73 -1.17 -10.24
CA SER A 5 -17.16 -2.47 -9.68
C SER A 5 -16.01 -3.40 -9.28
N LEU A 6 -14.85 -2.88 -8.90
CA LEU A 6 -13.91 -3.70 -8.15
C LEU A 6 -14.32 -3.60 -6.68
N SER A 7 -15.01 -4.65 -6.21
CA SER A 7 -15.71 -4.68 -4.93
C SER A 7 -14.78 -4.82 -3.73
N SER A 8 -13.51 -5.21 -3.95
CA SER A 8 -12.47 -5.24 -2.92
C SER A 8 -11.19 -4.53 -3.36
N PHE A 9 -10.46 -3.98 -2.38
CA PHE A 9 -9.14 -3.38 -2.57
C PHE A 9 -8.16 -4.34 -3.28
N THR A 10 -8.23 -5.63 -2.94
CA THR A 10 -7.40 -6.66 -3.55
C THR A 10 -7.71 -6.85 -5.04
N ASP A 11 -8.98 -6.81 -5.44
CA ASP A 11 -9.35 -6.98 -6.85
C ASP A 11 -8.86 -5.80 -7.69
N LEU A 12 -8.92 -4.58 -7.14
CA LEU A 12 -8.34 -3.40 -7.78
C LEU A 12 -6.85 -3.63 -8.05
N ILE A 13 -6.10 -4.05 -7.04
CA ILE A 13 -4.67 -4.30 -7.16
C ILE A 13 -4.37 -5.43 -8.16
N ARG A 14 -5.21 -6.47 -8.22
CA ARG A 14 -5.08 -7.57 -9.19
C ARG A 14 -5.36 -7.16 -10.63
N SER A 15 -6.16 -6.12 -10.86
CA SER A 15 -6.43 -5.61 -12.21
C SER A 15 -5.29 -4.77 -12.80
N ALA A 16 -4.27 -4.42 -12.02
CA ALA A 16 -3.15 -3.64 -12.50
C ALA A 16 -2.29 -4.43 -13.51
N GLU A 17 -2.06 -3.86 -14.69
CA GLU A 17 -1.27 -4.51 -15.74
C GLU A 17 0.20 -4.10 -15.75
N ARG A 18 0.49 -2.85 -15.35
CA ARG A 18 1.83 -2.24 -15.42
C ARG A 18 2.33 -1.84 -14.04
N SER A 19 1.44 -1.26 -13.25
CA SER A 19 1.78 -0.74 -11.93
C SER A 19 0.56 -0.49 -11.06
N ALA A 20 0.77 -0.47 -9.75
CA ALA A 20 -0.23 -0.08 -8.76
C ALA A 20 0.39 0.84 -7.71
N VAL A 21 -0.31 1.94 -7.38
CA VAL A 21 0.02 2.82 -6.26
C VAL A 21 -1.05 2.70 -5.19
N HIS A 22 -0.64 2.37 -3.97
CA HIS A 22 -1.47 2.49 -2.79
C HIS A 22 -1.05 3.75 -2.01
N LEU A 23 -1.96 4.70 -1.90
CA LEU A 23 -1.77 5.96 -1.17
C LEU A 23 -2.54 5.90 0.16
N GLU A 24 -1.81 5.99 1.25
CA GLU A 24 -2.32 6.03 2.62
C GLU A 24 -2.25 7.45 3.19
N MET A 25 -3.23 7.82 3.99
CA MET A 25 -3.35 9.17 4.54
C MET A 25 -3.61 9.20 6.04
N ARG A 26 -3.73 8.04 6.69
CA ARG A 26 -3.85 7.97 8.13
C ARG A 26 -2.58 8.50 8.78
N ASP A 27 -2.75 9.43 9.71
CA ASP A 27 -1.66 10.03 10.48
C ASP A 27 -1.16 9.14 11.62
N VAL A 28 -2.03 8.31 12.17
CA VAL A 28 -1.66 7.44 13.30
C VAL A 28 -2.16 6.03 13.04
N TYR A 29 -1.21 5.11 13.11
CA TYR A 29 -1.47 3.69 13.30
C TYR A 29 -1.24 3.42 14.80
N ALA A 30 -2.33 3.24 15.54
CA ALA A 30 -2.28 2.83 16.94
C ALA A 30 -3.03 1.51 17.09
N VAL A 31 -2.58 0.49 16.36
CA VAL A 31 -3.14 -0.85 16.47
C VAL A 31 -2.40 -1.57 17.60
N PRO A 32 -3.09 -2.07 18.65
CA PRO A 32 -2.43 -2.69 19.81
C PRO A 32 -1.41 -3.78 19.44
N ASN A 33 -1.72 -4.61 18.44
CA ASN A 33 -0.84 -5.66 17.94
C ASN A 33 0.48 -5.14 17.33
N GLU A 34 0.50 -3.93 16.76
CA GLU A 34 1.72 -3.32 16.22
C GLU A 34 2.65 -2.83 17.33
N ASN A 35 2.08 -2.35 18.46
CA ASN A 35 2.88 -1.90 19.61
C ASN A 35 3.66 -3.06 20.23
N GLU A 36 3.04 -4.23 20.36
CA GLU A 36 3.68 -5.44 20.90
C GLU A 36 4.78 -5.94 19.97
N GLN A 37 4.50 -6.05 18.66
CA GLN A 37 5.50 -6.44 17.65
C GLN A 37 6.67 -5.44 17.60
N PHE A 38 6.40 -4.14 17.67
CA PHE A 38 7.42 -3.11 17.70
C PHE A 38 8.26 -3.15 18.98
N ALA A 39 7.64 -3.42 20.14
CA ALA A 39 8.35 -3.60 21.40
C ALA A 39 9.28 -4.83 21.34
N ALA A 40 8.79 -5.96 20.82
CA ALA A 40 9.59 -7.17 20.62
C ALA A 40 10.78 -6.90 19.67
N TRP A 41 10.54 -6.24 18.55
CA TRP A 41 11.59 -5.86 17.61
C TRP A 41 12.66 -4.97 18.27
N ARG A 42 12.27 -3.98 19.07
CA ARG A 42 13.21 -3.14 19.84
C ARG A 42 14.05 -3.93 20.84
N GLN A 43 13.58 -5.09 21.30
CA GLN A 43 14.31 -5.99 22.20
C GLN A 43 15.17 -7.02 21.44
N GLY A 44 15.29 -6.89 20.11
CA GLY A 44 16.13 -7.76 19.28
C GLY A 44 15.39 -8.97 18.72
N HIS A 45 14.07 -9.07 18.90
CA HIS A 45 13.30 -10.11 18.21
C HIS A 45 13.32 -9.85 16.69
N GLN A 46 13.79 -10.84 15.95
CA GLN A 46 13.75 -10.86 14.49
C GLN A 46 12.78 -11.94 14.04
N LEU A 47 11.97 -11.61 13.03
CA LEU A 47 11.14 -12.61 12.37
C LEU A 47 12.04 -13.55 11.58
N ASP A 48 11.80 -14.85 11.71
CA ASP A 48 12.50 -15.87 10.95
C ASP A 48 11.97 -15.87 9.50
N PRO A 49 12.80 -15.54 8.49
CA PRO A 49 12.36 -15.53 7.09
C PRO A 49 11.84 -16.88 6.60
N ASP A 50 12.31 -17.99 7.18
CA ASP A 50 11.96 -19.35 6.78
C ASP A 50 10.65 -19.83 7.43
N ASP A 51 10.22 -19.21 8.53
CA ASP A 51 8.95 -19.48 9.20
C ASP A 51 7.87 -18.46 8.75
N ARG A 52 7.49 -18.52 7.47
CA ARG A 52 6.47 -17.61 6.93
C ARG A 52 5.15 -17.69 7.68
N ASP A 53 4.77 -18.85 8.21
CA ASP A 53 3.48 -19.02 8.88
C ASP A 53 3.33 -18.15 10.15
N SER A 54 4.44 -17.80 10.83
CA SER A 54 4.38 -16.98 12.03
C SER A 54 4.21 -15.47 11.77
N TRP A 55 4.55 -14.96 10.59
CA TRP A 55 4.56 -13.52 10.32
C TRP A 55 3.92 -13.09 9.00
N TRP A 56 3.71 -14.01 8.05
CA TRP A 56 3.11 -13.70 6.77
C TRP A 56 1.65 -13.27 6.92
N ARG A 57 1.24 -12.28 6.14
CA ARG A 57 -0.12 -11.73 6.17
C ARG A 57 -0.79 -11.98 4.82
N PRO A 58 -2.11 -12.25 4.76
CA PRO A 58 -2.80 -12.55 3.50
C PRO A 58 -2.62 -11.49 2.39
N TRP A 59 -2.43 -10.23 2.76
CA TRP A 59 -2.12 -9.16 1.80
C TRP A 59 -0.79 -9.37 1.06
N LEU A 60 0.22 -9.97 1.71
CA LEU A 60 1.51 -10.23 1.07
C LEU A 60 1.40 -11.29 -0.03
N ASP A 61 0.41 -12.19 0.01
CA ASP A 61 0.12 -13.10 -1.10
C ASP A 61 -0.26 -12.34 -2.36
N VAL A 62 -1.09 -11.30 -2.22
CA VAL A 62 -1.50 -10.43 -3.33
C VAL A 62 -0.28 -9.72 -3.92
N VAL A 63 0.55 -9.13 -3.05
CA VAL A 63 1.78 -8.42 -3.46
C VAL A 63 2.73 -9.35 -4.21
N GLN A 64 2.95 -10.56 -3.69
CA GLN A 64 3.78 -11.58 -4.33
C GLN A 64 3.19 -12.01 -5.68
N GLU A 65 1.88 -12.28 -5.74
CA GLU A 65 1.17 -12.68 -6.95
C GLU A 65 1.37 -11.66 -8.09
N ILE A 66 1.15 -10.37 -7.82
CA ILE A 66 1.17 -9.37 -8.90
C ILE A 66 2.58 -8.94 -9.28
N THR A 67 3.51 -8.90 -8.33
CA THR A 67 4.92 -8.59 -8.64
C THR A 67 5.56 -9.71 -9.46
N ALA A 68 5.16 -10.96 -9.25
CA ALA A 68 5.55 -12.08 -10.10
C ALA A 68 5.06 -11.94 -11.55
N LYS A 69 3.98 -11.20 -11.80
CA LYS A 69 3.49 -10.86 -13.15
C LYS A 69 4.23 -9.66 -13.79
N GLY A 70 5.19 -9.07 -13.09
CA GLY A 70 5.96 -7.90 -13.55
C GLY A 70 5.30 -6.55 -13.23
N VAL A 71 4.21 -6.53 -12.45
CA VAL A 71 3.55 -5.30 -12.03
C VAL A 71 4.39 -4.59 -10.97
N ARG A 72 4.66 -3.30 -11.17
CA ARG A 72 5.36 -2.47 -10.17
C ARG A 72 4.39 -2.00 -9.09
N ILE A 73 4.60 -2.39 -7.84
CA ILE A 73 3.84 -1.84 -6.71
C ILE A 73 4.64 -0.73 -6.03
N ARG A 74 3.96 0.39 -5.76
CA ARG A 74 4.48 1.45 -4.89
C ARG A 74 3.49 1.69 -3.76
N ARG A 75 4.00 1.77 -2.53
CA ARG A 75 3.24 2.22 -1.37
C ARG A 75 3.76 3.57 -0.94
N ALA A 76 2.86 4.47 -0.62
CA ALA A 76 3.21 5.76 -0.10
C ALA A 76 2.21 6.26 0.92
N ARG A 77 2.70 7.20 1.71
CA ARG A 77 1.92 7.80 2.79
C ARG A 77 2.19 9.30 2.84
N ILE A 78 1.13 10.06 3.03
CA ILE A 78 1.21 11.47 3.44
C ILE A 78 0.94 11.50 4.94
N ALA A 79 1.85 12.09 5.71
CA ALA A 79 1.74 12.21 7.16
C ALA A 79 1.79 13.69 7.56
N GLY A 80 1.02 14.06 8.58
CA GLY A 80 0.90 15.43 9.08
C GLY A 80 0.15 16.36 8.12
N ALA A 81 -0.73 15.81 7.28
CA ALA A 81 -1.54 16.61 6.36
C ALA A 81 -2.54 17.45 7.14
N ARG A 82 -2.57 18.76 6.90
CA ARG A 82 -3.56 19.66 7.55
C ARG A 82 -4.97 19.50 6.99
N THR A 83 -5.07 19.03 5.76
CA THR A 83 -6.32 18.81 5.03
C THR A 83 -6.17 17.59 4.13
N ALA A 84 -7.28 17.02 3.69
CA ALA A 84 -7.26 16.05 2.61
C ALA A 84 -6.66 16.68 1.33
N PRO A 85 -5.91 15.92 0.51
CA PRO A 85 -5.30 16.40 -0.71
C PRO A 85 -6.37 16.46 -1.80
N SER A 86 -6.28 17.48 -2.64
CA SER A 86 -7.03 17.52 -3.90
C SER A 86 -6.46 16.50 -4.90
N ASP A 87 -7.21 16.17 -5.94
CA ASP A 87 -6.70 15.35 -7.05
C ASP A 87 -5.44 15.93 -7.69
N SER A 88 -5.29 17.27 -7.71
CA SER A 88 -4.06 17.93 -8.16
C SER A 88 -2.88 17.66 -7.25
N ASP A 89 -3.09 17.66 -5.92
CA ASP A 89 -2.04 17.36 -4.96
C ASP A 89 -1.58 15.90 -5.10
N ILE A 90 -2.52 14.97 -5.27
CA ILE A 90 -2.22 13.55 -5.51
C ILE A 90 -1.40 13.39 -6.79
N ARG A 91 -1.79 14.06 -7.89
CA ARG A 91 -1.03 14.01 -9.16
C ARG A 91 0.37 14.59 -9.03
N ALA A 92 0.53 15.74 -8.38
CA ALA A 92 1.83 16.36 -8.16
C ALA A 92 2.74 15.47 -7.30
N TRP A 93 2.17 14.79 -6.31
CA TRP A 93 2.89 13.83 -5.48
C TRP A 93 3.31 12.57 -6.25
N CYS A 94 2.42 12.01 -7.09
CA CYS A 94 2.75 10.91 -7.97
C CYS A 94 3.95 11.25 -8.87
N GLU A 95 3.97 12.46 -9.45
CA GLU A 95 5.08 12.92 -10.27
C GLU A 95 6.39 13.02 -9.46
N ALA A 96 6.37 13.69 -8.30
CA ALA A 96 7.53 13.84 -7.43
C ALA A 96 8.13 12.48 -6.99
N CYS A 97 7.28 11.47 -6.86
CA CYS A 97 7.69 10.12 -6.50
C CYS A 97 8.01 9.23 -7.71
N GLY A 98 8.08 9.74 -8.94
CA GLY A 98 8.37 8.95 -10.14
C GLY A 98 7.28 7.92 -10.47
N ALA A 99 6.02 8.24 -10.16
CA ALA A 99 4.81 7.47 -10.43
C ALA A 99 3.80 8.28 -11.28
N GLY A 100 4.27 9.28 -12.04
CA GLY A 100 3.43 10.19 -12.83
C GLY A 100 2.60 9.50 -13.91
N ASP A 101 3.14 8.43 -14.52
CA ASP A 101 2.44 7.57 -15.49
C ASP A 101 1.34 6.70 -14.83
N GLN A 102 1.31 6.62 -13.51
CA GLN A 102 0.39 5.80 -12.71
C GLN A 102 -0.78 6.60 -12.15
N ALA A 103 -0.81 7.93 -12.38
CA ALA A 103 -1.90 8.79 -11.96
C ALA A 103 -3.24 8.46 -12.64
N THR A 104 -3.20 7.75 -13.78
CA THR A 104 -4.38 7.26 -14.50
C THR A 104 -5.00 5.99 -13.89
N ASP A 105 -4.23 5.21 -13.10
CA ASP A 105 -4.64 3.94 -12.48
C ASP A 105 -4.68 4.06 -10.95
N GLN A 106 -5.27 5.14 -10.44
CA GLN A 106 -5.37 5.37 -9.00
C GLN A 106 -6.41 4.46 -8.35
N ILE A 107 -5.96 3.64 -7.41
CA ILE A 107 -6.77 2.66 -6.71
C ILE A 107 -6.83 3.03 -5.22
N GLY A 108 -8.00 3.53 -4.82
CA GLY A 108 -8.59 3.42 -3.48
C GLY A 108 -7.80 3.93 -2.27
N LEU A 109 -8.20 5.09 -1.75
CA LEU A 109 -7.87 5.58 -0.41
C LEU A 109 -8.55 4.70 0.66
N ARG A 110 -7.79 4.22 1.65
CA ARG A 110 -8.33 3.80 2.94
C ARG A 110 -7.33 3.98 4.06
#